data_AF-A0A128FK57-F1
#
_entry.id   AF-A0A128FK57-F1
#
_cell.length_a   1.000
_cell.length_b   1.000
_cell.length_c   1.000
_cell.angle_alpha   90.00
_cell.angle_beta   90.00
_cell.angle_gamma   90.00
#
_symmetry.space_group_name_H-M   'P 1'
#
loop_
_entity.id
_entity.type
_entity.pdbx_description
1 polymer ?
#
loop_
_entity_poly.entity_id
_entity_poly.type
_entity_poly.pdbx_seq_one_letter_code
_entity_poly.pdbx_strand_id
1 'polypeptide(L)'
;MLRLRPDRILLGEIDIENTMAFLNIANSGHSGSISTIHAENREEALNKRCLNAQLSGVKGDKSVIMGYATEAIDAFVSLSKTIENGKRVFKALITEA
;
A
#
# COMPACT_ATOMS: atom_id res chain seq x y z
N MET A 1 10.17 -5.94 19.63
CA MET A 1 11.58 -6.35 19.67
C MET A 1 11.77 -7.57 18.77
N LEU A 2 12.11 -7.33 17.49
CA LEU A 2 12.90 -8.24 16.65
C LEU A 2 13.86 -7.32 15.91
N ARG A 3 15.16 -7.40 16.20
CA ARG A 3 16.20 -6.68 15.44
C ARG A 3 16.50 -7.47 14.16
N LEU A 4 15.49 -7.64 13.32
CA LEU A 4 15.71 -8.07 11.94
C LEU A 4 16.14 -6.84 11.16
N ARG A 5 17.15 -6.99 10.30
CA ARG A 5 17.48 -6.03 9.26
C ARG A 5 17.03 -6.64 7.92
N PRO A 6 15.72 -6.75 7.68
CA PRO A 6 15.27 -7.29 6.40
C PRO A 6 15.72 -6.33 5.30
N ASP A 7 16.29 -6.85 4.21
CA ASP A 7 16.58 -6.00 3.05
C ASP A 7 15.28 -5.57 2.35
N ARG A 8 14.21 -6.36 2.48
CA ARG A 8 12.86 -6.10 1.91
C ARG A 8 11.77 -6.66 2.79
N ILE A 9 10.64 -5.97 2.87
CA ILE A 9 9.45 -6.47 3.57
C ILE A 9 8.41 -6.96 2.57
N LEU A 10 7.94 -8.18 2.77
CA LEU A 10 6.78 -8.76 2.10
C LEU A 10 5.65 -8.83 3.13
N LEU A 11 4.75 -7.86 3.06
CA LEU A 11 3.51 -7.89 3.83
C LEU A 11 2.42 -8.48 2.92
N GLY A 12 1.62 -9.41 3.44
CA GLY A 12 0.55 -10.02 2.66
C GLY A 12 -0.48 -8.98 2.24
N GLU A 13 -1.16 -8.42 3.24
CA GLU A 13 -2.22 -7.45 3.06
C GLU A 13 -2.11 -6.31 4.08
N ILE A 14 -2.35 -5.08 3.62
CA ILE A 14 -2.47 -3.90 4.48
C ILE A 14 -3.86 -3.86 5.10
N ASP A 15 -3.90 -3.74 6.42
CA ASP A 15 -5.11 -3.53 7.21
C ASP A 15 -4.86 -2.42 8.26
N ILE A 16 -5.90 -2.04 9.00
CA ILE A 16 -5.90 -0.96 9.99
C ILE A 16 -4.73 -1.09 10.97
N GLU A 17 -4.54 -2.28 11.54
CA GLU A 17 -3.53 -2.49 12.60
C GLU A 17 -2.08 -2.43 12.10
N ASN A 18 -1.84 -2.73 10.82
CA ASN A 18 -0.49 -2.88 10.28
C ASN A 18 -0.05 -1.73 9.35
N THR A 19 -0.99 -0.88 8.93
CA THR A 19 -0.74 0.20 7.96
C THR A 19 0.41 1.12 8.40
N MET A 20 0.40 1.59 9.65
CA MET A 20 1.45 2.49 10.14
C MET A 20 2.80 1.81 10.27
N ALA A 21 2.83 0.55 10.65
CA ALA A 21 4.07 -0.21 10.69
C ALA A 21 4.66 -0.34 9.27
N PHE A 22 3.83 -0.65 8.27
CA PHE A 22 4.24 -0.70 6.88
C PHE A 22 4.76 0.66 6.38
N LEU A 23 4.03 1.75 6.61
CA LEU A 23 4.43 3.10 6.21
C LEU A 23 5.76 3.53 6.84
N ASN A 24 5.94 3.29 8.14
CA ASN A 24 7.18 3.59 8.85
C ASN A 24 8.38 2.85 8.26
N ILE A 25 8.19 1.59 7.87
CA ILE A 25 9.26 0.78 7.30
C ILE A 25 9.58 1.23 5.87
N ALA A 26 8.54 1.43 5.05
CA ALA A 26 8.70 1.91 3.68
C ALA A 26 9.43 3.26 3.61
N ASN A 27 9.11 4.19 4.52
CA ASN A 27 9.75 5.51 4.59
C ASN A 27 11.15 5.53 5.24
N SER A 28 11.59 4.47 5.93
CA SER A 28 12.84 4.46 6.72
C SER A 28 14.02 3.72 6.06
N GLY A 29 13.94 3.45 4.76
CA GLY A 29 15.07 2.91 3.98
C GLY A 29 15.00 1.41 3.67
N HIS A 30 13.82 0.80 3.76
CA HIS A 30 13.58 -0.58 3.31
C HIS A 30 12.99 -0.58 1.90
N SER A 31 13.81 -0.15 0.93
CA SER A 31 13.42 -0.07 -0.48
C SER A 31 13.05 -1.45 -1.05
N GLY A 32 12.02 -1.48 -1.89
CA GLY A 32 11.50 -2.73 -2.45
C GLY A 32 10.56 -3.52 -1.53
N SER A 33 9.95 -2.86 -0.54
CA SER A 33 8.86 -3.42 0.24
C SER A 33 7.60 -3.57 -0.61
N ILE A 34 6.88 -4.68 -0.46
CA ILE A 34 5.69 -5.01 -1.25
C ILE A 34 4.56 -5.40 -0.30
N SER A 35 3.36 -4.92 -0.60
CA SER A 35 2.13 -5.36 0.04
C SER A 35 0.95 -5.29 -0.92
N THR A 36 -0.13 -5.98 -0.58
CA THR A 36 -1.41 -5.83 -1.28
C THR A 36 -2.40 -5.02 -0.45
N ILE A 37 -3.36 -4.40 -1.13
CA ILE A 37 -4.50 -3.73 -0.51
C ILE A 37 -5.69 -3.85 -1.46
N HIS A 38 -6.89 -4.08 -0.92
CA HIS A 38 -8.10 -4.06 -1.72
C HIS A 38 -8.47 -2.63 -2.12
N ALA A 39 -8.39 -2.32 -3.41
CA ALA A 39 -8.82 -1.05 -4.00
C ALA A 39 -9.16 -1.24 -5.48
N GLU A 40 -10.11 -0.46 -6.00
CA GLU A 40 -10.48 -0.46 -7.42
C GLU A 40 -9.51 0.36 -8.27
N ASN A 41 -8.85 1.36 -7.66
CA ASN A 41 -7.90 2.23 -8.33
C ASN A 41 -6.84 2.80 -7.34
N ARG A 42 -5.82 3.47 -7.90
CA ARG A 42 -4.71 4.07 -7.13
C ARG A 42 -5.20 5.07 -6.08
N GLU A 43 -6.15 5.93 -6.44
CA GLU A 43 -6.65 6.97 -5.54
C GLU A 43 -7.39 6.35 -4.35
N GLU A 44 -8.19 5.32 -4.59
CA GLU A 44 -8.84 4.56 -3.52
C GLU A 44 -7.81 3.85 -2.62
N ALA A 45 -6.74 3.28 -3.20
CA ALA A 45 -5.68 2.64 -2.42
C ALA A 45 -4.98 3.64 -1.48
N LEU A 46 -4.67 4.85 -1.96
CA LEU A 46 -4.11 5.93 -1.14
C LEU A 46 -5.08 6.36 -0.04
N ASN A 47 -6.34 6.61 -0.41
CA ASN A 47 -7.38 7.01 0.54
C ASN A 47 -7.60 5.96 1.64
N LYS A 48 -7.62 4.66 1.29
CA LYS A 48 -7.75 3.56 2.25
C LYS A 48 -6.58 3.49 3.22
N ARG A 49 -5.34 3.66 2.74
CA ARG A 49 -4.16 3.72 3.63
C ARG A 49 -4.24 4.88 4.61
N CYS A 50 -4.64 6.06 4.14
CA CYS A 50 -4.82 7.21 5.01
C CYS A 50 -5.92 6.98 6.06
N LEU A 51 -7.03 6.38 5.65
CA LEU A 51 -8.10 6.02 6.56
C LEU A 51 -7.64 4.99 7.59
N ASN A 52 -6.96 3.93 7.16
CA ASN A 52 -6.40 2.91 8.06
C ASN A 52 -5.42 3.52 9.07
N ALA A 53 -4.54 4.42 8.61
CA ALA A 53 -3.64 5.16 9.49
C ALA A 53 -4.40 5.99 10.54
N GLN A 54 -5.44 6.72 10.14
CA GLN A 54 -6.29 7.47 11.08
C GLN A 54 -7.00 6.54 12.08
N LEU A 55 -7.58 5.44 11.60
CA LEU A 55 -8.28 4.45 12.42
C LEU A 55 -7.35 3.71 13.39
N SER A 56 -6.06 3.57 13.03
CA SER A 56 -5.03 3.02 13.92
C SER A 56 -4.67 3.94 15.11
N GLY A 57 -5.26 5.14 15.17
CA GLY A 57 -5.08 6.10 16.25
C GLY A 57 -4.03 7.18 15.99
N VAL A 58 -3.53 7.30 14.75
CA VAL A 58 -2.62 8.38 14.37
C VAL A 58 -3.36 9.71 14.39
N LYS A 59 -2.83 10.64 15.18
CA LYS A 59 -3.33 12.01 15.26
C LYS A 59 -2.55 12.88 14.29
N GLY A 60 -3.25 13.57 13.40
CA GLY A 60 -2.67 14.50 12.45
C GLY A 60 -3.66 14.92 11.39
N ASP A 61 -3.35 16.01 10.70
CA ASP A 61 -4.15 16.46 9.56
C ASP A 61 -4.16 15.40 8.46
N LYS A 62 -5.31 15.20 7.84
CA LYS A 62 -5.47 14.24 6.73
C LYS A 62 -4.46 14.49 5.60
N SER A 63 -4.14 15.74 5.32
CA SER A 63 -3.14 16.13 4.31
C SER A 63 -1.73 15.65 4.67
N VAL A 64 -1.34 15.73 5.95
CA VAL A 64 -0.04 15.26 6.43
C VAL A 64 0.05 13.73 6.34
N ILE A 65 -1.00 13.03 6.76
CA ILE A 65 -1.07 11.56 6.65
C ILE A 65 -1.05 11.13 5.18
N MET A 66 -1.75 11.87 4.30
CA MET A 66 -1.74 11.62 2.86
C MET A 66 -0.36 11.82 2.24
N GLY A 67 0.33 12.90 2.57
CA GLY A 67 1.72 13.11 2.15
C GLY A 67 2.62 11.95 2.58
N TYR A 68 2.56 11.59 3.87
CA TYR A 68 3.34 10.49 4.43
C TYR A 68 3.04 9.14 3.77
N ALA A 69 1.77 8.87 3.46
CA ALA A 69 1.34 7.64 2.80
C ALA A 69 1.76 7.57 1.33
N THR A 70 1.88 8.72 0.67
CA THR A 70 2.26 8.86 -0.74
C THR A 70 3.76 8.75 -0.92
N GLU A 71 4.56 9.41 -0.07
CA GLU A 71 6.04 9.32 -0.06
C GLU A 71 6.56 7.89 0.12
N ALA A 72 5.78 7.06 0.81
CA ALA A 72 6.12 5.66 1.07
C ALA A 72 5.97 4.72 -0.15
N ILE A 73 5.50 5.21 -1.30
CA ILE A 73 5.16 4.37 -2.45
C ILE A 73 5.82 4.87 -3.70
N ASP A 74 6.49 3.96 -4.39
CA ASP A 74 7.09 4.22 -5.70
C ASP A 74 6.11 3.91 -6.84
N ALA A 75 5.34 2.82 -6.71
CA ALA A 75 4.43 2.35 -7.74
C ALA A 75 3.24 1.56 -7.19
N PHE A 76 2.14 1.58 -7.94
CA PHE A 76 0.97 0.75 -7.75
C PHE A 76 0.84 -0.27 -8.89
N VAL A 77 0.49 -1.50 -8.55
CA VAL A 77 0.18 -2.56 -9.51
C VAL A 77 -1.27 -2.96 -9.33
N SER A 78 -2.14 -2.52 -10.23
CA SER A 78 -3.56 -2.87 -10.22
C SER A 78 -3.80 -4.11 -11.07
N LEU A 79 -4.40 -5.15 -10.47
CA LEU A 79 -4.77 -6.37 -11.16
C LEU A 79 -6.26 -6.34 -11.49
N SER A 80 -6.60 -6.52 -12.77
CA SER A 80 -7.99 -6.66 -13.22
C SER A 80 -8.18 -8.03 -13.88
N LYS A 81 -9.39 -8.57 -13.72
CA LYS A 81 -9.80 -9.84 -14.31
C LYS A 81 -11.01 -9.59 -15.20
N THR A 82 -10.92 -10.03 -16.45
CA THR A 82 -12.00 -9.98 -17.43
C THR A 82 -12.24 -11.36 -18.04
N ILE A 83 -13.35 -11.50 -18.76
CA ILE A 83 -13.68 -12.68 -19.57
C ILE A 83 -13.70 -12.24 -21.02
N GLU A 84 -12.75 -12.76 -21.81
CA GLU A 84 -12.67 -12.51 -23.25
C GLU A 84 -12.78 -13.86 -23.96
N ASN A 85 -13.74 -14.00 -24.90
CA ASN A 85 -13.97 -15.24 -25.66
C ASN A 85 -14.14 -16.50 -24.77
N GLY A 86 -14.83 -16.36 -23.63
CA GLY A 86 -15.04 -17.46 -22.67
C GLY A 86 -13.81 -17.84 -21.85
N LYS A 87 -12.67 -17.15 -22.01
CA LYS A 87 -11.44 -17.38 -21.25
C LYS A 87 -11.23 -16.28 -20.21
N ARG A 88 -10.68 -16.66 -19.06
CA ARG A 88 -10.26 -15.71 -18.02
C ARG A 88 -8.98 -15.01 -18.49
N VAL A 89 -9.02 -13.69 -18.55
CA VAL A 89 -7.88 -12.84 -18.89
C VAL A 89 -7.56 -11.95 -17.69
N PHE A 90 -6.29 -11.87 -17.33
CA PHE A 90 -5.79 -11.01 -16.25
C PHE A 90 -4.94 -9.91 -16.86
N LYS A 91 -5.14 -8.67 -16.43
CA LYS A 91 -4.36 -7.50 -16.86
C LYS A 91 -3.75 -6.85 -15.63
N ALA A 92 -2.45 -6.54 -15.71
CA ALA A 92 -1.73 -5.77 -14.71
C ALA A 92 -1.45 -4.37 -15.28
N LEU A 93 -1.84 -3.34 -14.53
CA LEU A 93 -1.52 -1.95 -14.83
C LEU A 93 -0.54 -1.45 -13.78
N ILE A 94 0.58 -0.89 -14.23
CA ILE A 94 1.57 -0.26 -13.35
C ILE A 94 1.39 1.25 -13.47
N THR A 95 1.24 1.92 -12.34
CA THR A 95 1.23 3.39 -12.24
C THR A 95 2.28 3.83 -11.23
N GLU A 96 3.05 4.84 -11.59
CA GLU A 96 3.93 5.53 -10.63
C GLU A 96 3.08 6.32 -9.62
N ALA A 97 3.60 6.49 -8.41
CA ALA A 97 2.87 7.09 -7.30
C ALA A 97 2.50 8.56 -7.52
#